data_AF-A0AA95ZC95-F1
#
_entry.id   AF-A0AA95ZC95-F1
#
_cell.length_a   1.000
_cell.length_b   1.000
_cell.length_c   1.000
_cell.angle_alpha   90.00
_cell.angle_beta   90.00
_cell.angle_gamma   90.00
#
_symmetry.space_group_name_H-M   'P 1'
#
loop_
_entity.id
_entity.type
_entity.pdbx_description
1 polymer ?
#
loop_
_entity_poly.entity_id
_entity_poly.type
_entity_poly.pdbx_seq_one_letter_code
_entity_poly.pdbx_strand_id
1 'polypeptide(L)' 'MPQANSERPHRLKYSLFYGRPGERIIGYDNEWGKGDHRHYRGVEEAYVFTTLEALLIDFQADVAAERKRHE' A
#
# COMPACT_ATOMS: atom_id res chain seq x y z
N MET A 1 22.95 -0.73 1.87
CA MET A 1 21.78 -0.47 1.00
C MET A 1 21.16 -1.82 0.63
N PRO A 2 19.84 -2.02 0.74
CA PRO A 2 19.23 -3.27 0.32
C PRO A 2 19.42 -3.46 -1.19
N GLN A 3 19.87 -4.66 -1.60
CA GLN A 3 20.05 -5.02 -3.00
C GLN A 3 18.68 -5.21 -3.67
N ALA A 4 18.56 -4.81 -4.94
CA ALA A 4 17.39 -5.19 -5.74
C ALA A 4 17.33 -6.73 -5.81
N ASN A 5 16.17 -7.28 -5.48
CA ASN A 5 15.86 -8.68 -5.70
C ASN A 5 14.56 -8.75 -6.51
N SER A 6 14.26 -9.89 -7.12
CA SER A 6 13.07 -10.11 -7.94
C SER A 6 11.76 -9.71 -7.24
N GLU A 7 11.75 -9.71 -5.91
CA GLU A 7 10.61 -9.35 -5.07
C GLU A 7 10.43 -7.84 -4.82
N ARG A 8 11.49 -7.03 -4.97
CA ARG A 8 11.48 -5.56 -4.81
C ARG A 8 12.43 -4.92 -5.82
N PRO A 9 12.05 -4.91 -7.11
CA PRO A 9 12.92 -4.39 -8.17
C PRO A 9 13.26 -2.91 -7.97
N HIS A 10 12.38 -2.16 -7.31
CA HIS A 10 12.49 -0.73 -7.06
C HIS A 10 13.26 -0.36 -5.76
N ARG A 11 13.76 -1.33 -4.98
CA ARG A 11 14.61 -1.13 -3.77
C ARG A 11 14.03 -0.26 -2.64
N LEU A 12 12.75 0.13 -2.72
CA LEU A 12 12.08 0.88 -1.66
C LEU A 12 11.39 -0.08 -0.70
N LYS A 13 11.54 0.17 0.60
CA LYS A 13 10.69 -0.40 1.64
C LYS A 13 9.68 0.66 2.06
N TYR A 14 8.40 0.35 2.05
CA TYR A 14 7.35 1.30 2.42
C TYR A 14 6.24 0.64 3.26
N SER A 15 5.52 1.47 4.01
CA SER A 15 4.36 1.08 4.80
C SER A 15 3.45 2.31 4.97
N LEU A 16 2.42 2.40 4.13
CA LEU A 16 1.36 3.40 4.20
C LEU A 16 0.13 2.76 4.85
N PHE A 17 -0.57 3.55 5.68
CA PHE A 17 -1.70 3.09 6.46
C PHE A 17 -2.73 4.21 6.61
N TYR A 18 -4.01 3.84 6.48
CA TYR A 18 -5.14 4.66 6.88
C TYR A 18 -6.17 3.79 7.59
N GLY A 19 -6.77 4.32 8.66
CA GLY A 19 -7.66 3.55 9.49
C GLY A 19 -8.21 4.35 10.66
N ARG A 20 -8.91 3.64 11.55
CA ARG A 20 -9.49 4.16 12.78
C ARG A 20 -8.79 3.49 13.98
N PRO A 21 -8.97 3.98 15.21
CA PRO A 21 -8.44 3.30 16.39
C PRO A 21 -8.83 1.80 16.39
N GLY A 22 -7.84 0.92 16.25
CA GLY A 22 -8.04 -0.53 16.22
C GLY A 22 -8.41 -1.14 14.86
N GLU A 23 -8.53 -0.36 13.79
CA GLU A 23 -8.94 -0.87 12.46
C GLU A 23 -8.02 -0.34 11.34
N ARG A 24 -7.36 -1.26 10.63
CA ARG A 24 -6.67 -0.98 9.35
C ARG A 24 -7.67 -1.06 8.21
N ILE A 25 -7.97 0.09 7.61
CA ILE A 25 -8.94 0.18 6.50
C ILE A 25 -8.20 0.16 5.17
N ILE A 26 -7.15 0.95 5.00
CA ILE A 26 -6.31 0.97 3.80
C ILE A 26 -4.86 0.75 4.22
N GLY A 27 -4.13 -0.02 3.43
CA GLY A 27 -2.72 -0.26 3.63
C GLY A 27 -2.00 -0.47 2.32
N TYR A 28 -0.79 0.06 2.20
CA TYR A 28 0.12 -0.31 1.13
C TYR A 28 1.45 -0.60 1.79
N ASP A 29 1.93 -1.82 1.66
CA ASP A 29 3.23 -2.18 2.18
C ASP A 29 3.88 -3.22 1.28
N ASN A 30 5.15 -3.47 1.55
CA ASN A 30 5.86 -4.53 0.89
C ASN A 30 6.59 -5.40 1.89
N GLU A 31 6.20 -6.66 1.97
CA GLU A 31 6.84 -7.67 2.81
C GLU A 31 7.77 -8.53 1.96
N TRP A 32 8.88 -8.96 2.57
CA TRP A 32 9.77 -9.94 1.92
C TRP A 32 9.02 -11.25 1.75
N GLY A 33 9.19 -11.89 0.60
CA GLY A 33 8.48 -13.11 0.23
C GLY A 33 7.05 -12.92 -0.31
N LYS A 34 6.46 -11.71 -0.21
CA LYS A 34 5.12 -11.42 -0.75
C LYS A 34 5.13 -10.43 -1.92
N GLY A 35 6.12 -9.53 -1.95
CA GLY A 35 6.12 -8.40 -2.88
C GLY A 35 5.23 -7.26 -2.39
N ASP A 36 4.90 -6.36 -3.31
CA ASP A 36 4.07 -5.19 -3.06
C ASP A 36 2.59 -5.58 -2.99
N HIS A 37 1.87 -5.11 -1.98
CA HIS A 37 0.45 -5.41 -1.84
C HIS A 37 -0.34 -4.25 -1.22
N ARG A 38 -1.64 -4.26 -1.52
CA ARG A 38 -2.63 -3.35 -0.97
C ARG A 38 -3.55 -4.12 -0.02
N HIS A 39 -3.80 -3.52 1.12
CA HIS A 39 -4.86 -3.89 2.05
C HIS A 39 -6.03 -2.94 1.90
N TYR A 40 -7.23 -3.49 1.72
CA TYR A 40 -8.48 -2.73 1.72
C TYR A 40 -9.55 -3.48 2.53
N ARG A 41 -9.93 -2.95 3.70
CA ARG A 41 -10.96 -3.49 4.61
C ARG A 41 -10.78 -4.99 4.93
N GLY A 42 -9.54 -5.40 5.18
CA GLY A 42 -9.20 -6.79 5.49
C GLY A 42 -9.03 -7.70 4.27
N VAL A 43 -9.18 -7.17 3.05
CA VAL A 43 -8.82 -7.86 1.81
C VAL A 43 -7.42 -7.45 1.39
N GLU A 44 -6.54 -8.42 1.17
CA GLU A 44 -5.19 -8.22 0.64
C GLU A 44 -5.18 -8.58 -0.86
N GLU A 45 -4.60 -7.70 -1.68
CA GLU A 45 -4.41 -7.92 -3.11
C GLU A 45 -3.02 -7.46 -3.56
N ALA A 46 -2.48 -8.11 -4.59
CA ALA A 46 -1.19 -7.74 -5.17
C ALA A 46 -1.24 -6.33 -5.74
N TYR A 47 -0.21 -5.53 -5.45
CA TYR A 47 -0.06 -4.17 -5.96
C TYR A 47 1.10 -4.13 -6.96
N VAL A 48 0.88 -3.53 -8.13
CA VAL A 48 1.94 -3.38 -9.13
C VAL A 48 2.62 -2.04 -8.91
N PHE A 49 3.75 -2.06 -8.20
CA PHE A 49 4.55 -0.85 -8.03
C PHE A 49 5.10 -0.37 -9.39
N THR A 50 4.86 0.91 -9.70
CA THR A 50 5.40 1.58 -10.89
C THR A 50 6.37 2.69 -10.49
N THR A 51 5.88 3.70 -9.78
CA THR A 51 6.69 4.78 -9.20
C THR A 51 6.22 5.14 -7.81
N LEU A 52 7.05 5.89 -7.07
CA LEU A 52 6.68 6.40 -5.75
C LEU A 52 5.50 7.38 -5.84
N GLU A 53 5.46 8.20 -6.88
CA GLU A 53 4.37 9.14 -7.13
C GLU A 53 3.04 8.40 -7.37
N ALA A 54 3.06 7.34 -8.18
CA ALA A 54 1.87 6.51 -8.42
C ALA A 54 1.37 5.87 -7.11
N LEU A 55 2.28 5.31 -6.29
CA LEU A 55 1.96 4.77 -4.98
C LEU A 55 1.24 5.80 -4.09
N LEU A 56 1.75 7.04 -4.04
CA LEU A 56 1.14 8.09 -3.22
C LEU A 56 -0.22 8.55 -3.77
N ILE A 57 -0.37 8.64 -5.09
CA ILE A 57 -1.64 9.00 -5.74
C ILE A 57 -2.70 7.93 -5.47
N ASP A 58 -2.36 6.65 -5.68
CA ASP A 58 -3.27 5.52 -5.46
C ASP A 58 -3.71 5.45 -3.99
N PHE A 59 -2.75 5.58 -3.06
CA PHE A 59 -3.05 5.61 -1.63
C PHE A 59 -3.99 6.77 -1.26
N GLN A 60 -3.72 7.98 -1.73
CA GLN A 60 -4.58 9.14 -1.46
C GLN A 60 -5.98 8.99 -2.07
N ALA A 61 -6.08 8.41 -3.26
CA ALA A 61 -7.35 8.16 -3.92
C ALA A 61 -8.21 7.18 -3.11
N ASP A 62 -7.63 6.09 -2.61
CA ASP A 62 -8.34 5.14 -1.74
C ASP A 62 -8.78 5.80 -0.44
N VAL A 63 -7.92 6.60 0.19
CA VAL A 63 -8.25 7.33 1.42
C VAL A 63 -9.40 8.31 1.17
N ALA A 64 -9.37 9.05 0.08
CA ALA A 64 -10.43 9.97 -0.28
C ALA A 64 -11.76 9.24 -0.56
N ALA A 65 -11.71 8.11 -1.27
CA ALA A 65 -12.88 7.28 -1.52
C ALA A 65 -13.47 6.72 -0.23
N GLU A 66 -12.63 6.25 0.69
CA GLU A 66 -13.06 5.76 1.99
C GLU A 66 -13.68 6.86 2.85
N ARG A 67 -13.10 8.06 2.88
CA ARG A 67 -13.66 9.20 3.62
C ARG A 67 -15.07 9.57 3.14
N LYS A 68 -15.29 9.60 1.82
CA LYS A 68 -16.60 9.90 1.22
C LYS A 68 -17.67 8.85 1.54
N ARG A 69 -17.29 7.61 1.89
CA ARG A 69 -18.23 6.55 2.26
C ARG A 69 -18.79 6.69 3.69
N HIS A 70 -18.21 7.57 4.50
CA HIS A 70 -18.65 7.86 5.87
C HIS A 70 -19.10 9.31 6.07
N GLU A 71 -19.34 10.03 4.99
CA GLU A 71 -20.11 11.29 4.96
C GLU A 71 -21.57 10.98 4.64
#